data_AF-A0A1M7JAY9-F1
#
_entry.id   AF-A0A1M7JAY9-F1
#
_cell.length_a   1.000
_cell.length_b   1.000
_cell.length_c   1.000
_cell.angle_alpha   90.00
_cell.angle_beta   90.00
_cell.angle_gamma   90.00
#
_symmetry.space_group_name_H-M   'P 1'
#
loop_
_entity.id
_entity.type
_entity.pdbx_description
1 polymer ?
#
loop_
_entity_poly.entity_id
_entity_poly.type
_entity_poly.pdbx_seq_one_letter_code
_entity_poly.pdbx_strand_id
1 'polypeptide(L)'
;MTLPSVPETLFAAFSDPEAGWSMGSFGANAEFHHVAGDPAPHLPGNGVVTARGAVRLDHPDRIRPVAWEALSPRPDRWQQGVALCLPAEDAAMSRRAVLTEIGPDSGAIRPEDRAAILFDMGLDQPQVDFCIRTADPALLAVLRADLGRSVMDPENPAMAAILGAHPHRVALSRIGRIEVYQPIGGPDTGGASPIGPHTHVLPKLLRARRSHSANMPIPEGLVPVAGFHPASAIMDPLGRDRDFDRGIFDAFQRLLVAWGDAENVSVKRQVWQALAQGLRPSQLREPDARAARVAFRVALRQAGRRDGESEQLLAWRAAFDRELAPADDDAPGH
;
A
#
# COMPACT_ATOMS: atom_id res chain seq x y z
N MET A 1 -26.56 -2.04 11.40
CA MET A 1 -25.19 -2.43 11.77
C MET A 1 -24.40 -1.16 11.96
N THR A 2 -23.72 -1.01 13.10
CA THR A 2 -22.80 0.10 13.35
C THR A 2 -21.62 -0.01 12.38
N LEU A 3 -21.16 1.10 11.81
CA LEU A 3 -19.95 1.10 10.97
C LEU A 3 -18.75 0.65 11.82
N PRO A 4 -17.81 -0.12 11.25
CA PRO A 4 -16.60 -0.50 11.95
C PRO A 4 -15.82 0.77 12.34
N SER A 5 -15.40 0.82 13.60
CA SER A 5 -14.51 1.87 14.10
C SER A 5 -13.17 1.78 13.37
N VAL A 6 -12.70 2.91 12.83
CA VAL A 6 -11.44 2.97 12.09
C VAL A 6 -10.27 2.62 13.01
N PRO A 7 -10.09 3.26 14.20
CA PRO A 7 -9.02 2.88 15.12
C PRO A 7 -9.06 1.40 15.53
N GLU A 8 -10.22 0.87 15.92
CA GLU A 8 -10.34 -0.52 16.39
C GLU A 8 -9.97 -1.51 15.30
N THR A 9 -10.42 -1.27 14.07
CA THR A 9 -10.14 -2.15 12.93
C THR A 9 -8.65 -2.13 12.59
N LEU A 10 -8.03 -0.94 12.51
CA LEU A 10 -6.61 -0.82 12.17
C LEU A 10 -5.71 -1.38 13.26
N PHE A 11 -6.03 -1.16 14.53
CA PHE A 11 -5.22 -1.66 15.64
C PHE A 11 -5.32 -3.17 15.81
N ALA A 12 -6.50 -3.76 15.60
CA ALA A 12 -6.65 -5.22 15.57
C ALA A 12 -5.79 -5.85 14.46
N ALA A 13 -5.71 -5.20 13.29
CA ALA A 13 -4.97 -5.69 12.14
C ALA A 13 -3.44 -5.74 12.35
N PHE A 14 -2.87 -5.06 13.35
CA PHE A 14 -1.44 -5.18 13.64
C PHE A 14 -1.01 -6.60 14.02
N SER A 15 -1.91 -7.37 14.63
CA SER A 15 -1.67 -8.76 15.02
C SER A 15 -1.98 -9.78 13.91
N ASP A 16 -2.59 -9.35 12.81
CA ASP A 16 -2.94 -10.24 11.69
C ASP A 16 -1.69 -10.53 10.85
N PRO A 17 -1.19 -11.78 10.78
CA PRO A 17 0.00 -12.13 10.01
C PRO A 17 -0.20 -11.97 8.49
N GLU A 18 -1.44 -11.87 8.02
CA GLU A 18 -1.77 -11.69 6.60
C GLU A 18 -2.03 -10.23 6.23
N ALA A 19 -2.07 -9.34 7.22
CA ALA A 19 -2.20 -7.91 6.98
C ALA A 19 -0.86 -7.28 6.57
N GLY A 20 -0.92 -6.46 5.52
CA GLY A 20 0.15 -5.59 5.08
C GLY A 20 -0.14 -4.12 5.35
N TRP A 21 0.92 -3.32 5.36
CA TRP A 21 0.87 -1.88 5.57
C TRP A 21 1.81 -1.20 4.59
N SER A 22 1.44 -0.01 4.13
CA SER A 22 2.32 0.83 3.34
C SER A 22 2.26 2.29 3.77
N MET A 23 3.35 3.02 3.61
CA MET A 23 3.40 4.45 3.90
C MET A 23 4.36 5.11 2.93
N GLY A 24 3.85 6.11 2.22
CA GLY A 24 4.56 6.63 1.07
C GLY A 24 3.69 7.43 0.12
N SER A 25 4.28 7.69 -1.04
CA SER A 25 3.66 8.30 -2.20
C SER A 25 3.87 7.42 -3.44
N PHE A 26 3.30 7.85 -4.56
CA PHE A 26 3.52 7.21 -5.84
C PHE A 26 4.98 7.37 -6.29
N GLY A 27 5.79 6.34 -6.05
CA GLY A 27 7.21 6.28 -6.40
C GLY A 27 8.18 6.32 -5.22
N ALA A 28 7.71 6.54 -3.99
CA ALA A 28 8.51 6.38 -2.77
C ALA A 28 7.64 5.78 -1.68
N ASN A 29 7.79 4.47 -1.43
CA ASN A 29 6.92 3.73 -0.53
C ASN A 29 7.71 2.81 0.39
N ALA A 30 7.35 2.77 1.66
CA ALA A 30 7.77 1.75 2.61
C ALA A 30 6.62 0.77 2.82
N GLU A 31 6.94 -0.51 2.85
CA GLU A 31 5.99 -1.58 3.06
C GLU A 31 6.39 -2.40 4.27
N PHE A 32 5.38 -2.91 4.96
CA PHE A 32 5.52 -3.84 6.06
C PHE A 32 4.50 -4.96 5.88
N HIS A 33 4.97 -6.19 5.97
CA HIS A 33 4.13 -7.37 6.16
C HIS A 33 4.88 -8.35 7.06
N HIS A 34 4.13 -9.20 7.76
CA HIS A 34 4.72 -10.23 8.60
C HIS A 34 5.37 -11.32 7.74
N VAL A 35 6.44 -11.91 8.25
CA VAL A 35 7.12 -13.04 7.57
C VAL A 35 6.81 -14.31 8.33
N ALA A 36 6.26 -15.31 7.63
CA ALA A 36 5.97 -16.60 8.23
C ALA A 36 7.23 -17.23 8.82
N GLY A 37 7.14 -17.69 10.07
CA GLY A 37 8.26 -18.28 10.81
C GLY A 37 9.16 -17.30 11.57
N ASP A 38 8.97 -15.98 11.38
CA ASP A 38 9.62 -15.01 12.27
C ASP A 38 9.04 -15.12 13.70
N PRO A 39 9.80 -14.71 14.74
CA PRO A 39 9.30 -14.61 16.10
C PRO A 39 8.05 -13.71 16.19
N ALA A 40 7.21 -13.98 17.19
CA ALA A 40 6.01 -13.18 17.43
C ALA A 40 6.37 -11.68 17.57
N PRO A 41 5.60 -10.77 16.93
CA PRO A 41 5.87 -9.35 16.99
C PRO A 41 5.61 -8.78 18.39
N HIS A 42 6.27 -7.67 18.70
CA HIS A 42 5.88 -6.83 19.83
C HIS A 42 4.78 -5.85 19.41
N LEU A 43 3.73 -5.75 20.21
CA LEU A 43 2.53 -4.93 19.94
C LEU A 43 2.42 -3.81 21.00
N PRO A 44 2.97 -2.61 20.75
CA PRO A 44 2.86 -1.47 21.67
C PRO A 44 1.45 -0.83 21.74
N GLY A 45 0.44 -1.41 21.10
CA GLY A 45 -0.96 -0.97 21.11
C GLY A 45 -1.34 -0.10 19.91
N ASN A 46 -0.47 0.82 19.49
CA ASN A 46 -0.67 1.66 18.31
C ASN A 46 0.27 1.30 17.14
N GLY A 47 0.83 0.09 17.16
CA GLY A 47 1.80 -0.35 16.17
C GLY A 47 2.18 -1.81 16.32
N VAL A 48 3.14 -2.21 15.49
CA VAL A 48 3.74 -3.54 15.45
C VAL A 48 5.24 -3.41 15.21
N VAL A 49 6.04 -4.22 15.91
CA VAL A 49 7.50 -4.26 15.79
C VAL A 49 7.95 -5.71 15.60
N THR A 50 8.72 -5.97 14.55
CA THR A 50 9.42 -7.24 14.31
C THR A 50 10.91 -7.01 14.28
N ALA A 51 11.71 -8.07 14.11
CA ALA A 51 13.14 -7.96 13.85
C ALA A 51 13.46 -7.18 12.55
N ARG A 52 12.55 -7.21 11.57
CA ARG A 52 12.76 -6.72 10.20
C ARG A 52 12.22 -5.31 9.92
N GLY A 53 11.21 -4.88 10.66
CA GLY A 53 10.61 -3.57 10.49
C GLY A 53 9.59 -3.26 11.58
N ALA A 54 8.95 -2.10 11.46
CA ALA A 54 7.90 -1.68 12.36
C ALA A 54 6.91 -0.74 11.67
N VAL A 55 5.69 -0.69 12.20
CA VAL A 55 4.64 0.26 11.82
C VAL A 55 4.08 0.87 13.09
N ARG A 56 3.80 2.18 13.06
CA ARG A 56 3.08 2.87 14.13
C ARG A 56 2.09 3.86 13.52
N LEU A 57 0.88 3.91 14.07
CA LEU A 57 -0.13 4.89 13.76
C LEU A 57 -0.38 5.77 15.00
N ASP A 58 -0.25 7.08 14.84
CA ASP A 58 -0.30 8.06 15.94
C ASP A 58 -1.66 8.78 15.99
N HIS A 59 -2.35 8.92 14.86
CA HIS A 59 -3.59 9.70 14.74
C HIS A 59 -4.69 8.99 13.93
N PRO A 60 -5.13 7.79 14.36
CA PRO A 60 -6.12 7.01 13.62
C PRO A 60 -7.48 7.71 13.47
N ASP A 61 -7.85 8.58 14.42
CA ASP A 61 -9.14 9.29 14.41
C ASP A 61 -9.24 10.35 13.29
N ARG A 62 -8.10 10.77 12.72
CA ARG A 62 -8.07 11.72 11.60
C ARG A 62 -8.27 11.03 10.24
N ILE A 63 -8.15 9.71 10.20
CA ILE A 63 -8.13 8.93 8.97
C ILE A 63 -9.52 8.89 8.34
N ARG A 64 -9.59 9.21 7.05
CA ARG A 64 -10.73 8.92 6.18
C ARG A 64 -10.39 7.66 5.37
N PRO A 65 -10.85 6.47 5.78
CA PRO A 65 -10.54 5.26 5.05
C PRO A 65 -11.31 5.23 3.72
N VAL A 66 -10.65 4.74 2.68
CA VAL A 66 -11.27 4.47 1.37
C VAL A 66 -10.96 3.02 1.01
N ALA A 67 -11.94 2.13 1.18
CA ALA A 67 -11.82 0.74 0.75
C ALA A 67 -12.05 0.65 -0.77
N TRP A 68 -11.19 -0.09 -1.47
CA TRP A 68 -11.23 -0.18 -2.92
C TRP A 68 -10.89 -1.57 -3.42
N GLU A 69 -11.33 -1.84 -4.65
CA GLU A 69 -10.96 -3.01 -5.42
C GLU A 69 -10.53 -2.56 -6.82
N ALA A 70 -9.61 -3.30 -7.43
CA ALA A 70 -9.16 -3.07 -8.79
C ALA A 70 -9.02 -4.39 -9.56
N LEU A 71 -9.00 -4.29 -10.88
CA LEU A 71 -8.79 -5.46 -11.72
C LEU A 71 -7.32 -5.90 -11.68
N SER A 72 -7.11 -7.21 -11.62
CA SER A 72 -5.81 -7.82 -11.85
C SER A 72 -5.60 -8.10 -13.35
N PRO A 73 -4.37 -8.10 -13.87
CA PRO A 73 -4.07 -8.67 -15.18
C PRO A 73 -4.49 -10.14 -15.30
N ARG A 74 -4.51 -10.90 -14.18
CA ARG A 74 -5.01 -12.27 -14.16
C ARG A 74 -6.54 -12.27 -14.06
N PRO A 75 -7.26 -12.93 -14.99
CA PRO A 75 -8.72 -12.83 -15.12
C PRO A 75 -9.50 -13.47 -13.96
N ASP A 76 -8.87 -14.36 -13.20
CA ASP A 76 -9.41 -15.02 -12.01
C ASP A 76 -9.08 -14.28 -10.71
N ARG A 77 -8.39 -13.14 -10.79
CA ARG A 77 -7.95 -12.34 -9.65
C ARG A 77 -8.50 -10.91 -9.64
N TRP A 78 -8.48 -10.30 -8.47
CA TRP A 78 -8.66 -8.87 -8.26
C TRP A 78 -7.64 -8.38 -7.22
N GLN A 79 -7.41 -7.08 -7.18
CA GLN A 79 -6.66 -6.40 -6.12
C GLN A 79 -7.66 -5.73 -5.18
N GLN A 80 -7.25 -5.54 -3.93
CA GLN A 80 -8.06 -4.89 -2.91
C GLN A 80 -7.19 -4.21 -1.88
N GLY A 81 -7.72 -3.19 -1.21
CA GLY A 81 -7.02 -2.51 -0.12
C GLY A 81 -7.87 -1.43 0.52
N VAL A 82 -7.33 -0.81 1.58
CA VAL A 82 -7.89 0.38 2.21
C VAL A 82 -6.83 1.48 2.15
N ALA A 83 -7.12 2.52 1.37
CA ALA A 83 -6.31 3.72 1.41
C ALA A 83 -6.65 4.52 2.68
N LEU A 84 -5.62 4.89 3.45
CA LEU A 84 -5.77 5.68 4.66
C LEU A 84 -5.50 7.14 4.29
N CYS A 85 -6.58 7.89 4.10
CA CYS A 85 -6.50 9.24 3.56
C CYS A 85 -6.64 10.33 4.62
N LEU A 86 -6.11 11.51 4.29
CA LEU A 86 -6.40 12.77 4.96
C LEU A 86 -6.94 13.77 3.93
N PRO A 87 -7.67 14.82 4.36
CA PRO A 87 -7.86 16.01 3.54
C PRO A 87 -6.52 16.55 3.04
N ALA A 88 -6.47 17.07 1.81
CA ALA A 88 -5.20 17.50 1.19
C ALA A 88 -4.44 18.55 2.03
N GLU A 89 -5.14 19.47 2.67
CA GLU A 89 -4.59 20.49 3.58
C GLU A 89 -3.97 19.90 4.86
N ASP A 90 -4.47 18.75 5.30
CA ASP A 90 -4.00 18.02 6.48
C ASP A 90 -2.87 17.03 6.16
N ALA A 91 -2.72 16.65 4.90
CA ALA A 91 -1.78 15.61 4.46
C ALA A 91 -0.35 16.13 4.25
N ALA A 92 -0.18 17.45 4.11
CA ALA A 92 1.08 18.07 3.72
C ALA A 92 2.22 17.79 4.72
N MET A 93 3.35 17.26 4.24
CA MET A 93 4.59 17.05 4.97
C MET A 93 5.60 18.16 4.65
N SER A 94 6.90 17.95 4.90
CA SER A 94 7.91 18.99 4.75
C SER A 94 8.22 19.30 3.29
N ARG A 95 8.03 18.31 2.40
CA ARG A 95 8.23 18.43 0.95
C ARG A 95 9.63 18.98 0.60
N ARG A 96 10.66 18.47 1.26
CA ARG A 96 12.04 18.84 0.95
C ARG A 96 12.43 18.27 -0.41
N ALA A 97 13.20 19.03 -1.18
CA ALA A 97 13.70 18.64 -2.50
C ALA A 97 15.20 18.33 -2.52
N VAL A 98 15.84 18.34 -1.34
CA VAL A 98 17.27 18.16 -1.15
C VAL A 98 17.54 17.35 0.12
N LEU A 99 18.67 16.64 0.15
CA LEU A 99 19.14 15.91 1.32
C LEU A 99 19.23 16.86 2.52
N THR A 100 18.55 16.51 3.61
CA THR A 100 18.45 17.36 4.79
C THR A 100 18.63 16.55 6.07
N GLU A 101 19.59 16.96 6.91
CA GLU A 101 19.72 16.42 8.27
C GLU A 101 18.58 16.95 9.14
N ILE A 102 17.85 16.03 9.79
CA ILE A 102 16.78 16.36 10.73
C ILE A 102 17.31 16.36 12.17
N GLY A 103 18.26 15.46 12.46
CA GLY A 103 18.83 15.27 13.80
C GLY A 103 18.49 13.89 14.37
N PRO A 104 18.68 13.66 15.68
CA PRO A 104 18.38 12.38 16.31
C PRO A 104 16.91 11.96 16.11
N ASP A 105 16.67 10.70 15.77
CA ASP A 105 15.33 10.15 15.57
C ASP A 105 14.62 9.82 16.90
N SER A 106 14.38 10.83 17.72
CA SER A 106 13.70 10.68 19.01
C SER A 106 12.33 9.97 18.92
N GLY A 107 11.70 10.02 17.75
CA GLY A 107 10.43 9.35 17.45
C GLY A 107 10.56 7.89 17.03
N ALA A 108 11.76 7.30 16.98
CA ALA A 108 11.97 5.92 16.54
C ALA A 108 11.17 4.94 17.41
N ILE A 109 10.57 3.93 16.75
CA ILE A 109 9.72 2.94 17.43
C ILE A 109 10.57 2.10 18.40
N ARG A 110 11.75 1.65 17.93
CA ARG A 110 12.75 0.98 18.75
C ARG A 110 13.54 1.98 19.60
N PRO A 111 13.63 1.79 20.92
CA PRO A 111 14.40 2.69 21.79
C PRO A 111 15.87 2.84 21.39
N GLU A 112 16.52 1.77 20.96
CA GLU A 112 17.93 1.72 20.55
C GLU A 112 18.23 2.58 19.31
N ASP A 113 17.22 2.83 18.48
CA ASP A 113 17.34 3.61 17.26
C ASP A 113 17.24 5.13 17.50
N ARG A 114 16.80 5.56 18.68
CA ARG A 114 16.42 6.97 18.94
C ARG A 114 17.56 7.98 18.89
N ALA A 115 18.79 7.51 19.10
CA ALA A 115 19.99 8.34 19.06
C ALA A 115 20.60 8.45 17.65
N ALA A 116 20.22 7.57 16.72
CA ALA A 116 20.72 7.61 15.35
C ALA A 116 20.17 8.83 14.61
N ILE A 117 20.93 9.35 13.64
CA ILE A 117 20.59 10.58 12.93
C ILE A 117 19.66 10.26 11.77
N LEU A 118 18.56 10.99 11.70
CA LEU A 118 17.58 10.95 10.63
C LEU A 118 17.92 11.99 9.56
N PHE A 119 17.89 11.57 8.30
CA PHE A 119 17.99 12.43 7.13
C PHE A 119 16.76 12.24 6.25
N ASP A 120 16.15 13.34 5.82
CA ASP A 120 15.17 13.34 4.74
C ASP A 120 15.92 13.29 3.41
N MET A 121 15.57 12.32 2.55
CA MET A 121 16.20 12.14 1.25
C MET A 121 15.87 13.27 0.27
N GLY A 122 14.87 14.10 0.56
CA GLY A 122 14.55 15.26 -0.25
C GLY A 122 13.87 14.89 -1.57
N LEU A 123 12.90 13.98 -1.53
CA LEU A 123 12.25 13.45 -2.74
C LEU A 123 11.11 14.33 -3.29
N ASP A 124 10.90 15.54 -2.76
CA ASP A 124 9.83 16.50 -3.14
C ASP A 124 8.43 15.86 -3.10
N GLN A 125 8.15 15.07 -2.05
CA GLN A 125 6.86 14.39 -1.88
C GLN A 125 5.95 15.17 -0.94
N PRO A 126 4.69 15.47 -1.32
CA PRO A 126 3.84 16.34 -0.53
C PRO A 126 3.28 15.65 0.71
N GLN A 127 3.13 14.32 0.74
CA GLN A 127 2.44 13.62 1.83
C GLN A 127 3.29 12.63 2.64
N VAL A 128 4.58 12.53 2.34
CA VAL A 128 5.53 11.68 3.05
C VAL A 128 6.90 12.37 3.12
N ASP A 129 7.51 12.38 4.29
CA ASP A 129 8.95 12.60 4.42
C ASP A 129 9.62 11.21 4.36
N PHE A 130 10.39 10.96 3.30
CA PHE A 130 11.03 9.66 3.08
C PHE A 130 12.48 9.73 3.51
N CYS A 131 12.77 9.12 4.65
CA CYS A 131 14.00 9.31 5.38
C CYS A 131 14.85 8.04 5.43
N ILE A 132 16.13 8.25 5.73
CA ILE A 132 17.05 7.22 6.19
C ILE A 132 17.55 7.56 7.59
N ARG A 133 17.89 6.54 8.38
CA ARG A 133 18.43 6.65 9.74
C ARG A 133 19.74 5.88 9.84
N THR A 134 20.77 6.54 10.34
CA THR A 134 22.10 5.93 10.49
C THR A 134 22.86 6.46 11.70
N ALA A 135 23.66 5.57 12.29
CA ALA A 135 24.70 5.90 13.26
C ALA A 135 26.11 5.55 12.72
N ASP A 136 26.20 5.06 11.48
CA ASP A 136 27.48 4.72 10.84
C ASP A 136 28.28 6.01 10.55
N PRO A 137 29.47 6.19 11.16
CA PRO A 137 30.30 7.37 10.95
C PRO A 137 30.68 7.61 9.48
N ALA A 138 30.88 6.54 8.69
CA ALA A 138 31.28 6.67 7.30
C ALA A 138 30.12 7.22 6.44
N LEU A 139 28.93 6.63 6.59
CA LEU A 139 27.73 7.15 5.93
C LEU A 139 27.40 8.57 6.40
N LEU A 140 27.49 8.86 7.70
CA LEU A 140 27.26 10.21 8.25
C LEU A 140 28.16 11.27 7.60
N ALA A 141 29.44 10.96 7.38
CA ALA A 141 30.38 11.87 6.76
C ALA A 141 29.97 12.21 5.32
N VAL A 142 29.56 11.21 4.53
CA VAL A 142 29.09 11.42 3.14
C VAL A 142 27.80 12.26 3.15
N LEU A 143 26.79 11.87 3.94
CA LEU A 143 25.51 12.58 3.97
C LEU A 143 25.66 14.05 4.37
N ARG A 144 26.56 14.34 5.33
CA ARG A 144 26.82 15.72 5.78
C ARG A 144 27.57 16.56 4.75
N ALA A 145 28.47 15.95 3.98
CA ALA A 145 29.18 16.62 2.91
C ALA A 145 28.24 17.03 1.75
N ASP A 146 27.14 16.31 1.57
CA ASP A 146 26.18 16.49 0.46
C ASP A 146 24.83 17.11 0.87
N LEU A 147 24.74 17.71 2.06
CA LEU A 147 23.54 18.44 2.49
C LEU A 147 23.17 19.56 1.53
N GLY A 148 21.87 19.75 1.30
CA GLY A 148 21.37 20.77 0.38
C GLY A 148 21.46 20.39 -1.10
N ARG A 149 21.97 19.20 -1.43
CA ARG A 149 21.96 18.64 -2.79
C ARG A 149 20.89 17.56 -2.94
N SER A 150 20.34 17.41 -4.14
CA SER A 150 19.40 16.32 -4.42
C SER A 150 20.12 14.97 -4.40
N VAL A 151 19.56 13.95 -3.76
CA VAL A 151 20.12 12.58 -3.82
C VAL A 151 19.92 11.92 -5.20
N MET A 152 19.10 12.53 -6.05
CA MET A 152 18.86 12.07 -7.43
C MET A 152 19.81 12.71 -8.45
N ASP A 153 20.65 13.65 -8.02
CA ASP A 153 21.74 14.18 -8.82
C ASP A 153 22.79 13.07 -9.06
N PRO A 154 23.10 12.69 -10.32
CA PRO A 154 24.09 11.66 -10.62
C PRO A 154 25.50 11.96 -10.06
N GLU A 155 25.82 13.24 -9.82
CA GLU A 155 27.09 13.67 -9.23
C GLU A 155 27.06 13.69 -7.68
N ASN A 156 25.93 13.33 -7.06
CA ASN A 156 25.82 13.22 -5.62
C ASN A 156 26.12 11.77 -5.16
N PRO A 157 27.18 11.54 -4.37
CA PRO A 157 27.55 10.20 -3.92
C PRO A 157 26.60 9.61 -2.87
N ALA A 158 25.68 10.41 -2.30
CA ALA A 158 24.82 10.00 -1.20
C ALA A 158 23.98 8.76 -1.54
N MET A 159 23.39 8.67 -2.74
CA MET A 159 22.57 7.50 -3.09
C MET A 159 23.39 6.21 -3.13
N ALA A 160 24.59 6.25 -3.72
CA ALA A 160 25.48 5.08 -3.75
C ALA A 160 25.91 4.67 -2.34
N ALA A 161 26.24 5.64 -1.48
CA ALA A 161 26.59 5.38 -0.08
C ALA A 161 25.41 4.78 0.71
N ILE A 162 24.19 5.29 0.50
CA ILE A 162 22.96 4.74 1.11
C ILE A 162 22.76 3.28 0.68
N LEU A 163 22.89 2.98 -0.61
CA LEU A 163 22.72 1.62 -1.12
C LEU A 163 23.75 0.66 -0.51
N GLY A 164 25.02 1.06 -0.41
CA GLY A 164 26.08 0.20 0.14
C GLY A 164 26.06 0.05 1.66
N ALA A 165 25.55 1.03 2.41
CA ALA A 165 25.50 0.98 3.87
C ALA A 165 24.19 0.38 4.41
N HIS A 166 23.16 0.24 3.58
CA HIS A 166 21.84 -0.29 3.96
C HIS A 166 21.27 0.32 5.26
N PRO A 167 21.21 1.66 5.40
CA PRO A 167 20.68 2.28 6.61
C PRO A 167 19.22 1.88 6.82
N HIS A 168 18.73 2.05 8.05
CA HIS A 168 17.31 1.92 8.32
C HIS A 168 16.54 2.96 7.47
N ARG A 169 15.42 2.55 6.85
CA ARG A 169 14.56 3.50 6.11
C ARG A 169 13.34 3.81 6.95
N VAL A 170 12.88 5.05 6.86
CA VAL A 170 11.73 5.54 7.61
C VAL A 170 10.84 6.33 6.67
N ALA A 171 9.61 5.87 6.45
CA ALA A 171 8.57 6.69 5.84
C ALA A 171 7.74 7.35 6.95
N LEU A 172 7.68 8.67 6.94
CA LEU A 172 6.91 9.47 7.90
C LEU A 172 5.73 10.13 7.19
N SER A 173 4.54 10.00 7.76
CA SER A 173 3.36 10.75 7.32
C SER A 173 2.66 11.39 8.51
N ARG A 174 1.60 12.17 8.24
CA ARG A 174 0.82 12.84 9.27
C ARG A 174 0.04 11.91 10.21
N ILE A 175 -0.01 10.61 9.91
CA ILE A 175 -0.70 9.63 10.75
C ILE A 175 0.23 8.62 11.41
N GLY A 176 1.54 8.70 11.20
CA GLY A 176 2.49 7.80 11.84
C GLY A 176 3.73 7.52 11.01
N ARG A 177 4.27 6.31 11.14
CA ARG A 177 5.52 5.91 10.47
C ARG A 177 5.59 4.41 10.14
N ILE A 178 6.31 4.09 9.07
CA ILE A 178 6.86 2.76 8.82
C ILE A 178 8.38 2.83 8.88
N GLU A 179 8.99 1.87 9.58
CA GLU A 179 10.43 1.70 9.68
C GLU A 179 10.85 0.35 9.09
N VAL A 180 11.94 0.35 8.35
CA VAL A 180 12.49 -0.85 7.74
C VAL A 180 13.94 -1.04 8.13
N TYR A 181 14.24 -2.22 8.67
CA TYR A 181 15.55 -2.57 9.23
C TYR A 181 16.33 -3.55 8.34
N GLN A 182 15.68 -4.13 7.33
CA GLN A 182 16.30 -5.08 6.41
C GLN A 182 17.22 -4.39 5.39
N PRO A 183 18.16 -5.10 4.74
CA PRO A 183 18.92 -4.54 3.62
C PRO A 183 18.04 -3.95 2.50
N ILE A 184 18.62 -3.02 1.73
CA ILE A 184 17.99 -2.47 0.52
C ILE A 184 18.18 -3.48 -0.61
N GLY A 185 17.13 -3.74 -1.40
CA GLY A 185 17.24 -4.60 -2.57
C GLY A 185 18.27 -4.09 -3.58
N GLY A 186 19.14 -4.96 -4.07
CA GLY A 186 20.23 -4.60 -4.97
C GLY A 186 21.17 -5.79 -5.26
N PRO A 187 22.32 -5.56 -5.89
CA PRO A 187 23.29 -6.61 -6.21
C PRO A 187 23.66 -7.49 -4.99
N ASP A 188 23.83 -6.85 -3.82
CA ASP A 188 24.19 -7.53 -2.57
C ASP A 188 23.09 -8.44 -2.01
N THR A 189 21.86 -8.30 -2.49
CA THR A 189 20.70 -9.12 -2.11
C THR A 189 20.24 -10.04 -3.25
N GLY A 190 21.07 -10.25 -4.27
CA GLY A 190 20.71 -11.06 -5.44
C GLY A 190 19.77 -10.35 -6.41
N GLY A 191 19.72 -9.02 -6.37
CA GLY A 191 18.93 -8.18 -7.28
C GLY A 191 17.47 -7.98 -6.88
N ALA A 192 17.03 -8.52 -5.73
CA ALA A 192 15.65 -8.43 -5.27
C ALA A 192 15.55 -7.87 -3.83
N SER A 193 14.43 -7.22 -3.53
CA SER A 193 14.10 -6.85 -2.15
C SER A 193 13.90 -8.09 -1.28
N PRO A 194 14.44 -8.13 -0.04
CA PRO A 194 14.17 -9.21 0.89
C PRO A 194 12.67 -9.37 1.18
N ILE A 195 12.25 -10.60 1.48
CA ILE A 195 10.89 -10.89 1.98
C ILE A 195 10.67 -10.12 3.30
N GLY A 196 9.46 -9.60 3.50
CA GLY A 196 9.11 -8.78 4.67
C GLY A 196 9.18 -7.29 4.39
N PRO A 197 9.35 -6.47 5.45
CA PRO A 197 9.42 -5.02 5.33
C PRO A 197 10.54 -4.55 4.38
N HIS A 198 10.21 -3.70 3.42
CA HIS A 198 11.14 -3.18 2.42
C HIS A 198 10.67 -1.82 1.89
N THR A 199 11.48 -1.20 1.05
CA THR A 199 11.21 0.14 0.50
C THR A 199 11.44 0.16 -1.00
N HIS A 200 10.65 0.97 -1.70
CA HIS A 200 10.80 1.26 -3.12
C HIS A 200 11.01 2.75 -3.33
N VAL A 201 12.03 3.11 -4.09
CA VAL A 201 12.23 4.46 -4.63
C VAL A 201 12.36 4.32 -6.14
N LEU A 202 11.36 4.79 -6.87
CA LEU A 202 11.20 4.61 -8.31
C LEU A 202 11.24 5.98 -9.01
N PRO A 203 12.42 6.44 -9.48
CA PRO A 203 12.58 7.78 -10.05
C PRO A 203 11.60 8.11 -11.19
N LYS A 204 11.26 7.13 -12.02
CA LYS A 204 10.29 7.30 -13.12
C LYS A 204 8.90 7.66 -12.60
N LEU A 205 8.44 7.02 -11.53
CA LEU A 205 7.15 7.31 -10.92
C LEU A 205 7.15 8.65 -10.17
N LEU A 206 8.24 8.98 -9.47
CA LEU A 206 8.37 10.25 -8.75
C LEU A 206 8.23 11.46 -9.69
N ARG A 207 8.74 11.36 -10.93
CA ARG A 207 8.58 12.41 -11.96
C ARG A 207 7.12 12.67 -12.35
N ALA A 208 6.23 11.71 -12.15
CA ALA A 208 4.80 11.90 -12.41
C ALA A 208 4.15 12.87 -11.41
N ARG A 209 4.79 13.14 -10.25
CA ARG A 209 4.30 14.06 -9.21
C ARG A 209 2.85 13.81 -8.78
N ARG A 210 2.47 12.53 -8.78
CA ARG A 210 1.16 12.08 -8.30
C ARG A 210 1.28 11.66 -6.84
N SER A 211 0.22 11.84 -6.07
CA SER A 211 0.18 11.29 -4.71
C SER A 211 -0.04 9.77 -4.74
N HIS A 212 -0.83 9.26 -5.68
CA HIS A 212 -1.18 7.84 -5.82
C HIS A 212 -1.35 7.42 -7.29
N SER A 213 -1.49 6.11 -7.51
CA SER A 213 -1.80 5.55 -8.82
C SER A 213 -3.17 6.03 -9.31
N ALA A 214 -3.29 6.35 -10.60
CA ALA A 214 -4.57 6.73 -11.22
C ALA A 214 -5.62 5.60 -11.21
N ASN A 215 -5.21 4.38 -10.87
CA ASN A 215 -6.13 3.24 -10.73
C ASN A 215 -6.71 3.11 -9.31
N MET A 216 -6.20 3.86 -8.33
CA MET A 216 -6.77 3.89 -6.98
C MET A 216 -7.91 4.92 -6.95
N PRO A 217 -9.16 4.53 -6.62
CA PRO A 217 -10.33 5.41 -6.68
C PRO A 217 -10.40 6.33 -5.45
N ILE A 218 -9.41 7.22 -5.30
CA ILE A 218 -9.39 8.19 -4.20
C ILE A 218 -10.32 9.36 -4.54
N PRO A 219 -11.29 9.71 -3.67
CA PRO A 219 -12.13 10.87 -3.86
C PRO A 219 -11.35 12.18 -3.96
N GLU A 220 -11.88 13.13 -4.72
CA GLU A 220 -11.31 14.47 -4.82
C GLU A 220 -11.18 15.13 -3.42
N GLY A 221 -10.09 15.87 -3.21
CA GLY A 221 -9.77 16.52 -1.94
C GLY A 221 -9.13 15.60 -0.90
N LEU A 222 -9.07 14.29 -1.14
CA LEU A 222 -8.36 13.34 -0.28
C LEU A 222 -6.98 12.97 -0.84
N VAL A 223 -6.04 12.75 0.07
CA VAL A 223 -4.68 12.29 -0.24
C VAL A 223 -4.40 11.03 0.58
N PRO A 224 -4.04 9.88 -0.04
CA PRO A 224 -3.62 8.71 0.70
C PRO A 224 -2.23 8.95 1.30
N VAL A 225 -2.13 8.77 2.61
CA VAL A 225 -0.88 8.95 3.38
C VAL A 225 -0.33 7.63 3.91
N ALA A 226 -1.14 6.57 3.90
CA ALA A 226 -0.76 5.18 4.13
C ALA A 226 -1.75 4.24 3.44
N GLY A 227 -1.42 2.95 3.41
CA GLY A 227 -2.29 1.87 2.97
C GLY A 227 -2.39 0.78 4.04
N PHE A 228 -3.59 0.25 4.21
CA PHE A 228 -3.85 -1.00 4.92
C PHE A 228 -4.27 -2.06 3.91
N HIS A 229 -3.55 -3.18 3.90
CA HIS A 229 -3.73 -4.29 2.97
C HIS A 229 -4.24 -5.50 3.76
N PRO A 230 -5.56 -5.63 3.99
CA PRO A 230 -6.13 -6.80 4.66
C PRO A 230 -5.87 -8.07 3.83
N ALA A 231 -5.95 -9.22 4.49
CA ALA A 231 -5.80 -10.53 3.85
C ALA A 231 -6.63 -10.65 2.56
N SER A 232 -6.07 -11.30 1.54
CA SER A 232 -6.75 -11.59 0.29
C SER A 232 -7.43 -12.96 0.35
N ALA A 233 -8.65 -13.04 -0.17
CA ALA A 233 -9.40 -14.29 -0.24
C ALA A 233 -8.83 -15.28 -1.28
N ILE A 234 -7.90 -14.84 -2.12
CA ILE A 234 -7.40 -15.60 -3.29
C ILE A 234 -5.88 -15.62 -3.40
N MET A 235 -5.18 -14.80 -2.62
CA MET A 235 -3.72 -14.74 -2.62
C MET A 235 -3.19 -14.69 -1.19
N ASP A 236 -2.01 -15.25 -0.99
CA ASP A 236 -1.23 -15.01 0.23
C ASP A 236 -0.46 -13.68 0.19
N PRO A 237 0.18 -13.26 1.30
CA PRO A 237 0.95 -12.01 1.33
C PRO A 237 2.12 -11.94 0.33
N LEU A 238 2.53 -13.06 -0.27
CA LEU A 238 3.56 -13.13 -1.30
C LEU A 238 2.98 -13.22 -2.72
N GLY A 239 1.66 -13.02 -2.88
CA GLY A 239 0.97 -13.04 -4.17
C GLY A 239 0.75 -14.45 -4.76
N ARG A 240 1.04 -15.50 -4.00
CA ARG A 240 0.80 -16.89 -4.39
C ARG A 240 -0.68 -17.21 -4.27
N ASP A 241 -1.20 -18.00 -5.21
CA ASP A 241 -2.61 -18.42 -5.14
C ASP A 241 -2.89 -19.22 -3.87
N ARG A 242 -4.11 -19.04 -3.37
CA ARG A 242 -4.72 -19.92 -2.37
C ARG A 242 -6.11 -20.34 -2.81
N ASP A 243 -6.64 -21.36 -2.14
CA ASP A 243 -8.05 -21.69 -2.24
C ASP A 243 -8.91 -20.52 -1.76
N PHE A 244 -10.06 -20.33 -2.40
CA PHE A 244 -10.94 -19.20 -2.09
C PHE A 244 -11.41 -19.28 -0.63
N ASP A 245 -11.05 -18.28 0.17
CA ASP A 245 -11.50 -18.17 1.56
C ASP A 245 -12.72 -17.26 1.66
N ARG A 246 -13.88 -17.86 1.93
CA ARG A 246 -15.15 -17.13 2.07
C ARG A 246 -15.16 -16.17 3.27
N GLY A 247 -14.49 -16.53 4.36
CA GLY A 247 -14.44 -15.72 5.58
C GLY A 247 -13.65 -14.43 5.36
N ILE A 248 -12.47 -14.54 4.73
CA ILE A 248 -11.65 -13.39 4.34
C ILE A 248 -12.38 -12.52 3.32
N PHE A 249 -13.03 -13.14 2.33
CA PHE A 249 -13.85 -12.43 1.36
C PHE A 249 -14.96 -11.61 2.04
N ASP A 250 -15.77 -12.25 2.89
CA ASP A 250 -16.87 -11.57 3.59
C ASP A 250 -16.35 -10.47 4.54
N ALA A 251 -15.18 -10.66 5.15
CA ALA A 251 -14.52 -9.64 5.96
C ALA A 251 -14.17 -8.40 5.15
N PHE A 252 -13.55 -8.56 3.99
CA PHE A 252 -13.25 -7.44 3.11
C PHE A 252 -14.52 -6.78 2.56
N GLN A 253 -15.55 -7.54 2.19
CA GLN A 253 -16.82 -6.96 1.74
C GLN A 253 -17.47 -6.08 2.80
N ARG A 254 -17.31 -6.38 4.10
CA ARG A 254 -17.77 -5.48 5.18
C ARG A 254 -17.02 -4.15 5.19
N LEU A 255 -15.70 -4.16 4.97
CA LEU A 255 -14.91 -2.93 4.85
C LEU A 255 -15.32 -2.14 3.61
N LEU A 256 -15.54 -2.81 2.47
CA LEU A 256 -15.97 -2.17 1.24
C LEU A 256 -17.35 -1.51 1.38
N VAL A 257 -18.29 -2.15 2.09
CA VAL A 257 -19.61 -1.54 2.38
C VAL A 257 -19.49 -0.35 3.32
N ALA A 258 -18.56 -0.40 4.29
CA ALA A 258 -18.40 0.65 5.29
C ALA A 258 -17.63 1.87 4.76
N TRP A 259 -16.58 1.65 3.97
CA TRP A 259 -15.58 2.64 3.62
C TRP A 259 -15.33 2.75 2.11
N GLY A 260 -16.01 1.95 1.29
CA GLY A 260 -15.92 2.03 -0.15
C GLY A 260 -16.96 2.99 -0.75
N ASP A 261 -16.84 3.18 -2.06
CA ASP A 261 -17.83 3.94 -2.81
C ASP A 261 -19.17 3.18 -2.91
N ALA A 262 -20.25 3.83 -2.48
CA ALA A 262 -21.57 3.20 -2.37
C ALA A 262 -22.16 2.84 -3.74
N GLU A 263 -21.84 3.58 -4.80
CA GLU A 263 -22.30 3.29 -6.17
C GLU A 263 -21.61 2.02 -6.68
N ASN A 264 -20.29 1.93 -6.51
CA ASN A 264 -19.53 0.74 -6.88
C ASN A 264 -20.02 -0.51 -6.11
N VAL A 265 -20.29 -0.39 -4.80
CA VAL A 265 -20.86 -1.47 -4.00
C VAL A 265 -22.25 -1.88 -4.52
N SER A 266 -23.10 -0.91 -4.90
CA SER A 266 -24.41 -1.17 -5.48
C SER A 266 -24.30 -1.94 -6.80
N VAL A 267 -23.39 -1.52 -7.69
CA VAL A 267 -23.13 -2.20 -8.97
C VAL A 267 -22.74 -3.66 -8.76
N LYS A 268 -21.84 -3.96 -7.82
CA LYS A 268 -21.46 -5.34 -7.51
C LYS A 268 -22.65 -6.19 -7.09
N ARG A 269 -23.50 -5.67 -6.21
CA ARG A 269 -24.70 -6.37 -5.75
C ARG A 269 -25.68 -6.63 -6.90
N GLN A 270 -25.86 -5.67 -7.79
CA GLN A 270 -26.71 -5.84 -8.97
C GLN A 270 -26.20 -6.95 -9.89
N VAL A 271 -24.88 -7.01 -10.15
CA VAL A 271 -24.27 -8.07 -10.95
C VAL A 271 -24.50 -9.45 -10.31
N TRP A 272 -24.23 -9.59 -9.01
CA TRP A 272 -24.46 -10.87 -8.32
C TRP A 272 -25.93 -11.29 -8.30
N GLN A 273 -26.84 -10.33 -8.09
CA GLN A 273 -28.27 -10.60 -8.13
C GLN A 273 -28.71 -11.03 -9.54
N ALA A 274 -28.22 -10.36 -10.59
CA ALA A 274 -28.52 -10.71 -11.97
C ALA A 274 -28.04 -12.13 -12.33
N LEU A 275 -26.83 -12.51 -11.89
CA LEU A 275 -26.31 -13.86 -12.03
C LEU A 275 -27.22 -14.88 -11.30
N ALA A 276 -27.53 -14.64 -10.03
CA ALA A 276 -28.39 -15.51 -9.23
C ALA A 276 -29.81 -15.67 -9.80
N GLN A 277 -30.32 -14.67 -10.51
CA GLN A 277 -31.62 -14.70 -11.19
C GLN A 277 -31.60 -15.35 -12.58
N GLY A 278 -30.43 -15.82 -13.05
CA GLY A 278 -30.34 -16.44 -14.38
C GLY A 278 -30.39 -15.43 -15.53
N LEU A 279 -30.16 -14.13 -15.28
CA LEU A 279 -30.21 -13.10 -16.33
C LEU A 279 -29.07 -13.27 -17.32
N ARG A 280 -29.34 -12.92 -18.58
CA ARG A 280 -28.35 -12.85 -19.66
C ARG A 280 -27.60 -11.51 -19.64
N PRO A 281 -26.39 -11.42 -20.20
CA PRO A 281 -25.61 -10.18 -20.25
C PRO A 281 -26.36 -8.98 -20.83
N SER A 282 -27.19 -9.21 -21.86
CA SER A 282 -27.99 -8.15 -22.51
C SER A 282 -29.11 -7.57 -21.64
N GLN A 283 -29.41 -8.17 -20.50
CA GLN A 283 -30.49 -7.76 -19.60
C GLN A 283 -30.01 -6.85 -18.46
N LEU A 284 -28.70 -6.60 -18.36
CA LEU A 284 -28.13 -5.62 -17.44
C LEU A 284 -27.29 -4.62 -18.22
N ARG A 285 -27.54 -3.33 -18.01
CA ARG A 285 -26.77 -2.27 -18.64
C ARG A 285 -25.40 -2.15 -17.97
N GLU A 286 -24.34 -2.12 -18.77
CA GLU A 286 -22.99 -1.80 -18.27
C GLU A 286 -22.93 -0.34 -17.79
N PRO A 287 -22.28 -0.05 -16.64
CA PRO A 287 -22.13 1.31 -16.15
C PRO A 287 -21.31 2.23 -17.06
N ASP A 288 -21.68 3.52 -17.09
CA ASP A 288 -20.99 4.53 -17.90
C ASP A 288 -19.69 5.03 -17.22
N ALA A 289 -19.61 5.01 -15.89
CA ALA A 289 -18.43 5.45 -15.14
C ALA A 289 -17.31 4.38 -15.13
N ARG A 290 -16.05 4.81 -15.27
CA ARG A 290 -14.89 3.90 -15.28
C ARG A 290 -14.80 3.06 -14.00
N ALA A 291 -14.96 3.68 -12.82
CA ALA A 291 -14.89 2.99 -11.54
C ALA A 291 -16.02 1.96 -11.39
N ALA A 292 -17.24 2.31 -11.81
CA ALA A 292 -18.37 1.40 -11.81
C ALA A 292 -18.17 0.19 -12.75
N ARG A 293 -17.56 0.38 -13.92
CA ARG A 293 -17.16 -0.76 -14.80
C ARG A 293 -16.12 -1.67 -14.15
N VAL A 294 -15.15 -1.10 -13.42
CA VAL A 294 -14.19 -1.89 -12.66
C VAL A 294 -14.91 -2.73 -11.61
N ALA A 295 -15.80 -2.13 -10.82
CA ALA A 295 -16.61 -2.84 -9.82
C ALA A 295 -17.47 -3.94 -10.44
N PHE A 296 -18.12 -3.67 -11.58
CA PHE A 296 -18.90 -4.64 -12.34
C PHE A 296 -18.06 -5.87 -12.71
N ARG A 297 -16.87 -5.64 -13.30
CA ARG A 297 -15.98 -6.71 -13.73
C ARG A 297 -15.39 -7.48 -12.55
N VAL A 298 -14.98 -6.80 -11.48
CA VAL A 298 -14.54 -7.44 -10.24
C VAL A 298 -15.63 -8.34 -9.67
N ALA A 299 -16.91 -7.93 -9.71
CA ALA A 299 -18.02 -8.77 -9.26
C ALA A 299 -18.14 -10.08 -10.05
N LEU A 300 -17.89 -10.07 -11.37
CA LEU A 300 -17.86 -11.29 -12.20
C LEU A 300 -16.68 -12.21 -11.84
N ARG A 301 -15.51 -11.64 -11.55
CA ARG A 301 -14.35 -12.44 -11.11
C ARG A 301 -14.60 -13.09 -9.76
N GLN A 302 -15.14 -12.32 -8.83
CA GLN A 302 -15.51 -12.80 -7.50
C GLN A 302 -16.60 -13.87 -7.56
N ALA A 303 -17.59 -13.75 -8.45
CA ALA A 303 -18.63 -14.77 -8.63
C ALA A 303 -18.03 -16.14 -9.00
N GLY A 304 -17.05 -16.19 -9.91
CA GLY A 304 -16.42 -17.47 -10.29
C GLY A 304 -15.63 -18.12 -9.15
N ARG A 305 -14.99 -17.32 -8.30
CA ARG A 305 -14.27 -17.82 -7.11
C ARG A 305 -15.21 -18.23 -5.98
N ARG A 306 -16.33 -17.52 -5.80
CA ARG A 306 -17.30 -17.74 -4.72
C ARG A 306 -18.29 -18.87 -5.02
N ASP A 307 -18.80 -18.89 -6.24
CA ASP A 307 -19.96 -19.69 -6.66
C ASP A 307 -19.58 -20.80 -7.67
N GLY A 308 -18.35 -20.76 -8.21
CA GLY A 308 -17.85 -21.67 -9.24
C GLY A 308 -18.06 -21.15 -10.66
N GLU A 309 -17.35 -21.76 -11.62
CA GLU A 309 -17.50 -21.44 -13.03
C GLU A 309 -18.80 -22.04 -13.59
N SER A 310 -19.47 -21.30 -14.48
CA SER A 310 -20.69 -21.74 -15.16
C SER A 310 -20.76 -21.17 -16.58
N GLU A 311 -21.51 -21.82 -17.48
CA GLU A 311 -21.72 -21.31 -18.84
C GLU A 311 -22.32 -19.90 -18.84
N GLN A 312 -23.22 -19.62 -17.88
CA GLN A 312 -23.77 -18.29 -17.69
C GLN A 312 -22.65 -17.30 -17.35
N LEU A 313 -21.83 -17.57 -16.34
CA LEU A 313 -20.74 -16.67 -15.94
C LEU A 313 -19.74 -16.44 -17.08
N LEU A 314 -19.40 -17.48 -17.83
CA LEU A 314 -18.52 -17.39 -19.01
C LEU A 314 -19.11 -16.44 -20.06
N ALA A 315 -20.42 -16.51 -20.34
CA ALA A 315 -21.08 -15.58 -21.25
C ALA A 315 -21.03 -14.12 -20.75
N TRP A 316 -21.16 -13.90 -19.45
CA TRP A 316 -21.01 -12.56 -18.84
C TRP A 316 -19.59 -12.02 -18.93
N ARG A 317 -18.57 -12.85 -18.65
CA ARG A 317 -17.16 -12.46 -18.78
C ARG A 317 -16.79 -12.17 -20.24
N ALA A 318 -17.26 -12.97 -21.19
CA ALA A 318 -17.04 -12.73 -22.61
C ALA A 318 -17.62 -11.37 -23.07
N ALA A 319 -18.77 -10.96 -22.52
CA ALA A 319 -19.39 -9.69 -22.85
C ALA A 319 -18.66 -8.48 -22.24
N PHE A 320 -18.19 -8.60 -20.99
CA PHE A 320 -17.80 -7.43 -20.18
C PHE A 320 -16.37 -7.47 -19.61
N ASP A 321 -15.80 -8.64 -19.31
CA ASP A 321 -14.47 -8.76 -18.68
C ASP A 321 -13.36 -8.98 -19.70
N ARG A 322 -13.15 -7.97 -20.56
CA ARG A 322 -12.13 -7.98 -21.61
C ARG A 322 -10.72 -7.98 -21.04
N GLU A 323 -9.76 -8.56 -21.76
CA GLU A 323 -8.35 -8.52 -21.35
C GLU A 323 -7.90 -7.08 -21.04
N LEU A 324 -7.15 -6.94 -19.94
CA LEU A 324 -6.50 -5.68 -19.65
C LEU A 324 -5.34 -5.50 -20.62
N ALA A 325 -5.10 -4.26 -21.05
CA ALA A 325 -3.80 -3.92 -21.63
C ALA A 325 -2.70 -4.32 -20.62
N PRO A 326 -1.53 -4.76 -21.08
CA PRO A 326 -0.41 -5.05 -20.18
C PRO A 326 -0.20 -3.86 -19.24
N ALA A 327 -0.05 -4.15 -17.95
CA ALA A 327 0.22 -3.12 -16.95
C ALA A 327 1.48 -2.35 -17.36
N ASP A 328 1.55 -1.05 -17.02
CA ASP A 328 2.83 -0.35 -17.04
C ASP A 328 3.79 -1.14 -16.13
N ASP A 329 4.94 -1.56 -16.67
CA ASP A 329 5.99 -2.33 -15.97
C ASP A 329 6.45 -1.68 -14.65
N ASP A 330 6.06 -0.42 -14.40
CA ASP A 330 6.41 0.35 -13.22
C ASP A 330 5.35 0.35 -12.11
N ALA A 331 4.23 -0.37 -12.24
CA ALA A 331 3.32 -0.53 -11.09
C ALA A 331 4.04 -1.37 -10.02
N PRO A 332 4.27 -0.84 -8.79
CA PRO A 332 4.87 -1.65 -7.74
C PRO A 332 4.04 -2.91 -7.56
N GLY A 333 4.71 -4.06 -7.64
CA GLY A 333 4.08 -5.37 -7.70
C GLY A 333 3.09 -5.56 -6.53
N HIS A 334 1.86 -5.89 -6.89
CA HIS A 334 0.90 -6.53 -6.01
C HIS A 334 0.69 -7.96 -6.52
#